data_AF-V8N0K4-F1
#
_entry.id   AF-V8N0K4-F1
#
_cell.length_a   1.000
_cell.length_b   1.000
_cell.length_c   1.000
_cell.angle_alpha   90.00
_cell.angle_beta   90.00
_cell.angle_gamma   90.00
#
_symmetry.space_group_name_H-M   'P 1'
#
loop_
_entity.id
_entity.type
_entity.pdbx_description
1 polymer ?
#
loop_
_entity_poly.entity_id
_entity_poly.type
_entity_poly.pdbx_seq_one_letter_code
_entity_poly.pdbx_strand_id
1 'polypeptide(L)'
;EPELFRTVSEGLKQLYAGKLLPLEEYYRFHDFHSPALEPADWESKPMVLLVGQYSTGKTTFIRHLLEQDFPGMRIGPEPTTDSFIAVMGGESEGVVPGNALVVDPRRPFRKLNAFGNAFLNSGAGLALIAGGGSFEPGLED
;
A
#
# COMPACT_ATOMS: atom_id res chain seq x y z
N GLU A 1 -25.18 7.99 -25.11
CA GLU A 1 -24.10 7.49 -25.98
C GLU A 1 -23.17 6.62 -25.16
N PRO A 2 -22.54 5.58 -25.71
CA PRO A 2 -21.57 4.80 -24.94
C PRO A 2 -20.35 5.69 -24.64
N GLU A 3 -20.06 5.90 -23.36
CA GLU A 3 -18.86 6.62 -22.93
C GLU A 3 -17.64 5.79 -23.31
N LEU A 4 -16.87 6.28 -24.28
CA LEU A 4 -15.69 5.59 -24.78
C LEU A 4 -14.50 5.95 -23.88
N PHE A 5 -14.18 5.10 -22.91
CA PHE A 5 -13.04 5.31 -22.03
C PHE A 5 -11.75 4.77 -22.65
N ARG A 6 -10.65 5.52 -22.48
CA ARG A 6 -9.33 5.12 -23.00
C ARG A 6 -8.74 3.92 -22.23
N THR A 7 -9.06 3.81 -20.95
CA THR A 7 -8.69 2.67 -20.08
C THR A 7 -9.83 2.31 -19.14
N VAL A 8 -9.88 1.05 -18.69
CA VAL A 8 -10.88 0.58 -17.73
C VAL A 8 -10.79 1.35 -16.40
N SER A 9 -9.58 1.63 -15.92
CA SER A 9 -9.36 2.39 -14.68
C SER A 9 -9.93 3.80 -14.77
N GLU A 10 -9.76 4.47 -15.90
CA GLU A 10 -10.33 5.80 -16.13
C GLU A 10 -11.86 5.77 -16.18
N GLY A 11 -12.44 4.75 -16.82
CA GLY A 11 -13.89 4.56 -16.83
C GLY A 11 -14.47 4.33 -15.44
N LEU A 12 -13.82 3.50 -14.62
CA LEU A 12 -14.24 3.27 -13.24
C LEU A 12 -14.14 4.55 -12.39
N LYS A 13 -13.07 5.33 -12.56
CA LYS A 13 -12.88 6.62 -11.87
C LYS A 13 -13.99 7.62 -12.24
N GLN A 14 -14.33 7.74 -13.52
CA GLN A 14 -15.39 8.64 -13.99
C GLN A 14 -16.78 8.18 -13.51
N LEU A 15 -17.06 6.87 -13.54
CA LEU A 15 -18.31 6.31 -13.02
C LEU A 15 -18.46 6.51 -11.52
N TYR A 16 -17.38 6.32 -10.75
CA TYR A 16 -17.37 6.58 -9.30
C TYR A 16 -17.70 8.04 -9.00
N ALA A 17 -16.98 8.98 -9.64
CA ALA A 17 -17.18 10.40 -9.42
C ALA A 17 -18.56 10.90 -9.87
N GLY A 18 -19.08 10.37 -10.98
CA GLY A 18 -20.36 10.83 -11.55
C GLY A 18 -21.60 10.25 -10.88
N LYS A 19 -21.53 9.03 -10.33
CA LYS A 19 -22.72 8.31 -9.83
C LYS A 19 -22.65 7.92 -8.35
N LEU A 20 -21.48 7.47 -7.89
CA LEU A 20 -21.34 6.86 -6.56
C LEU A 20 -21.00 7.90 -5.50
N LEU A 21 -20.04 8.78 -5.79
CA LEU A 21 -19.61 9.84 -4.87
C LEU A 21 -20.77 10.76 -4.40
N PRO A 22 -21.67 11.26 -5.28
CA PRO A 22 -22.80 12.08 -4.82
C PRO A 22 -23.75 11.33 -3.88
N LEU A 23 -23.87 10.00 -4.05
CA LEU A 23 -24.70 9.16 -3.21
C LEU A 23 -24.04 8.91 -1.84
N GLU A 24 -22.72 8.66 -1.83
CA GLU A 24 -21.93 8.52 -0.61
C GLU A 24 -21.98 9.79 0.24
N GLU A 25 -21.83 10.97 -0.38
CA GLU A 25 -21.93 12.26 0.30
C GLU A 25 -23.34 12.53 0.84
N TYR A 26 -24.39 12.24 0.05
CA TYR A 26 -25.77 12.46 0.45
C TYR A 26 -26.16 11.64 1.68
N TYR A 27 -25.73 10.37 1.74
CA TYR A 27 -26.01 9.47 2.87
C TYR A 27 -24.94 9.49 3.96
N ARG A 28 -23.92 10.34 3.84
CA ARG A 28 -22.77 10.41 4.76
C ARG A 28 -22.10 9.05 4.98
N PHE A 29 -21.98 8.25 3.91
CA PHE A 29 -21.40 6.91 3.97
C PHE A 29 -19.98 6.90 4.57
N HIS A 30 -19.24 7.98 4.35
CA HIS A 30 -17.87 8.16 4.87
C HIS A 30 -17.76 8.22 6.39
N ASP A 31 -18.84 8.59 7.08
CA ASP A 31 -18.86 8.65 8.54
C ASP A 31 -19.05 7.25 9.17
N PHE A 32 -19.55 6.27 8.40
CA PHE A 32 -19.95 4.96 8.91
C PHE A 32 -19.07 3.80 8.45
N HIS A 33 -18.58 3.84 7.22
CA HIS A 33 -17.94 2.67 6.60
C HIS A 33 -16.53 2.96 6.08
N SER A 34 -16.42 3.81 5.05
CA SER A 34 -15.13 4.06 4.41
C SER A 34 -15.05 5.47 3.82
N PRO A 35 -13.89 6.14 3.95
CA PRO A 35 -13.68 7.44 3.32
C PRO A 35 -13.74 7.32 1.79
N ALA A 36 -14.01 8.45 1.14
CA ALA A 36 -14.07 8.55 -0.32
C ALA A 36 -12.78 8.03 -0.97
N LEU A 37 -12.92 7.49 -2.18
CA LEU A 37 -11.77 7.06 -2.97
C LEU A 37 -11.02 8.29 -3.46
N GLU A 38 -9.74 8.37 -3.10
CA GLU A 38 -8.84 9.42 -3.56
C GLU A 38 -8.21 9.04 -4.91
N PRO A 39 -7.72 10.01 -5.71
CA PRO A 39 -6.98 9.71 -6.94
C PRO A 39 -5.82 8.72 -6.73
N ALA A 40 -5.16 8.79 -5.57
CA ALA A 40 -4.08 7.89 -5.19
C ALA A 40 -4.52 6.42 -5.07
N ASP A 41 -5.78 6.14 -4.72
CA ASP A 41 -6.30 4.77 -4.65
C ASP A 41 -6.36 4.14 -6.05
N TRP A 42 -6.69 4.94 -7.08
CA TRP A 42 -6.79 4.49 -8.48
C TRP A 42 -5.44 4.30 -9.17
N GLU A 43 -4.45 5.09 -8.76
CA GLU A 43 -3.09 5.08 -9.33
C GLU A 43 -2.13 4.20 -8.53
N SER A 44 -2.58 3.66 -7.39
CA SER A 44 -1.77 2.80 -6.53
C SER A 44 -1.39 1.50 -7.22
N LYS A 45 -0.16 1.03 -6.93
CA LYS A 45 0.29 -0.30 -7.35
C LYS A 45 -0.48 -1.37 -6.56
N PRO A 46 -0.75 -2.54 -7.16
CA PRO A 46 -1.40 -3.65 -6.46
C PRO A 46 -0.59 -4.03 -5.20
N MET A 47 -1.31 -4.28 -4.10
CA MET A 47 -0.73 -4.59 -2.80
C MET A 47 -1.00 -6.06 -2.44
N VAL A 48 0.01 -6.73 -1.89
CA VAL A 48 -0.11 -8.10 -1.36
C VAL A 48 0.08 -8.06 0.15
N LEU A 49 -0.91 -8.56 0.89
CA LEU A 49 -0.86 -8.65 2.35
C LEU A 49 -0.50 -10.08 2.78
N LEU A 50 0.62 -10.24 3.49
CA LEU A 50 1.05 -11.51 4.06
C LEU A 50 0.66 -11.60 5.53
N VAL A 51 -0.27 -12.50 5.85
CA VAL A 51 -0.73 -12.76 7.21
C VAL A 51 -0.29 -14.15 7.66
N GLY A 52 0.23 -14.26 8.88
CA GLY A 52 0.66 -15.54 9.44
C GLY A 52 1.28 -15.39 10.81
N GLN A 53 1.36 -16.49 11.57
CA GLN A 53 1.92 -16.51 12.93
C GLN A 53 3.40 -16.13 12.98
N TYR A 54 3.93 -15.87 14.18
CA TYR A 54 5.34 -15.58 14.39
C TYR A 54 6.23 -16.70 13.84
N SER A 55 7.39 -16.32 13.29
CA SER A 55 8.40 -17.26 12.78
C SER A 55 7.98 -18.19 11.62
N THR A 56 6.87 -17.92 10.91
CA THR A 56 6.45 -18.70 9.73
C THR A 56 7.19 -18.34 8.43
N GLY A 57 8.25 -17.51 8.51
CA GLY A 57 9.07 -17.16 7.35
C GLY A 57 8.50 -16.06 6.44
N LYS A 58 7.52 -15.26 6.89
CA LYS A 58 6.96 -14.12 6.10
C LYS A 58 8.04 -13.18 5.54
N THR A 59 8.99 -12.78 6.39
CA THR A 59 10.10 -11.90 6.01
C THR A 59 11.02 -12.59 4.99
N THR A 60 11.27 -13.90 5.19
CA THR A 60 12.05 -14.72 4.24
C THR A 60 11.34 -14.88 2.91
N PHE A 61 10.01 -15.01 2.90
CA PHE A 61 9.20 -15.10 1.68
C PHE A 61 9.27 -13.80 0.87
N ILE A 62 9.15 -12.63 1.52
CA ILE A 62 9.32 -11.34 0.85
C ILE A 62 10.73 -11.21 0.27
N ARG A 63 11.76 -11.57 1.05
CA ARG A 63 13.15 -11.60 0.56
C ARG A 63 13.32 -12.51 -0.64
N HIS A 64 12.69 -13.68 -0.63
CA HIS A 64 12.76 -14.64 -1.72
C HIS A 64 12.11 -14.09 -2.99
N LEU A 65 10.96 -13.42 -2.89
CA LEU A 65 10.30 -12.78 -4.03
C LEU A 65 11.07 -11.58 -4.58
N LEU A 66 11.76 -10.83 -3.73
CA LEU A 66 12.53 -9.65 -4.13
C LEU A 66 13.96 -10.00 -4.56
N GLU A 67 14.43 -11.21 -4.28
CA GLU A 67 15.82 -11.68 -4.44
C GLU A 67 16.89 -10.78 -3.79
N GLN A 68 16.47 -9.85 -2.95
CA GLN A 68 17.33 -8.88 -2.26
C GLN A 68 16.84 -8.66 -0.83
N ASP A 69 17.75 -8.19 0.01
CA ASP A 69 17.41 -7.74 1.35
C ASP A 69 16.73 -6.36 1.27
N PHE A 70 15.80 -6.09 2.19
CA PHE A 70 15.10 -4.81 2.27
C PHE A 70 15.33 -4.16 3.64
N PRO A 71 15.37 -2.81 3.69
CA PRO A 71 15.71 -2.10 4.91
C PRO A 71 14.61 -2.28 5.97
N GLY A 72 15.02 -2.51 7.22
CA GLY A 72 14.10 -2.79 8.32
C GLY A 72 13.76 -4.28 8.51
N MET A 73 14.32 -5.18 7.70
CA MET A 73 14.19 -6.62 7.97
C MET A 73 15.03 -7.00 9.22
N ARG A 74 14.37 -7.59 10.22
CA ARG A 74 15.02 -8.25 11.37
C ARG A 74 14.64 -9.72 11.39
N ILE A 75 15.44 -10.56 10.74
CA ILE A 75 15.30 -12.02 10.80
C ILE A 75 16.07 -12.49 12.03
N GLY A 76 15.34 -12.77 13.12
CA GLY A 76 15.89 -13.30 14.36
C GLY A 76 14.98 -14.39 14.93
N PRO A 77 15.51 -15.28 15.80
CA PRO A 77 14.74 -16.35 16.45
C PRO A 77 13.77 -15.84 17.53
N GLU A 78 13.96 -14.61 18.01
CA GLU A 78 13.04 -13.91 18.91
C GLU A 78 11.85 -13.33 18.12
N PRO A 79 10.66 -13.10 18.74
CA PRO A 79 9.56 -12.42 18.07
C PRO A 79 9.95 -10.97 17.71
N THR A 80 10.55 -10.78 16.53
CA THR A 80 11.14 -9.51 16.09
C THR A 80 10.24 -8.71 15.15
N THR A 81 8.95 -9.04 15.03
CA THR A 81 8.03 -8.31 14.15
C THR A 81 6.69 -8.08 14.86
N ASP A 82 6.67 -7.07 15.73
CA ASP A 82 5.43 -6.53 16.34
C ASP A 82 4.86 -5.35 15.53
N SER A 83 5.38 -5.14 14.31
CA SER A 83 5.06 -4.00 13.46
C SER A 83 4.71 -4.42 12.02
N PHE A 84 3.67 -3.81 11.47
CA PHE A 84 3.36 -3.77 10.04
C PHE A 84 4.46 -3.08 9.25
N ILE A 85 4.99 -3.79 8.26
CA ILE A 85 6.00 -3.28 7.32
C ILE A 85 5.37 -3.31 5.93
N ALA A 86 5.22 -2.15 5.32
CA ALA A 86 4.93 -2.05 3.90
C ALA A 86 6.26 -2.01 3.14
N VAL A 87 6.44 -2.84 2.12
CA VAL A 87 7.61 -2.76 1.23
C VAL A 87 7.17 -2.19 -0.10
N MET A 88 7.79 -1.10 -0.55
CA MET A 88 7.46 -0.45 -1.83
C MET A 88 8.69 0.00 -2.58
N GLY A 89 8.59 0.06 -3.91
CA GLY A 89 9.60 0.73 -4.73
C GLY A 89 9.67 2.24 -4.46
N GLY A 90 10.89 2.75 -4.37
CA GLY A 90 11.23 4.17 -4.28
C GLY A 90 12.47 4.49 -5.12
N GLU A 91 12.80 5.78 -5.25
CA GLU A 91 14.02 6.22 -5.96
C GLU A 91 15.29 5.86 -5.20
N SER A 92 15.20 5.84 -3.87
CA SER A 92 16.29 5.47 -2.97
C SER A 92 15.82 4.42 -1.96
N GLU A 93 16.74 3.56 -1.55
CA GLU A 93 16.52 2.65 -0.44
C GLU A 93 16.44 3.43 0.89
N GLY A 94 15.47 3.10 1.73
CA GLY A 94 15.31 3.78 3.02
C GLY A 94 14.10 3.30 3.82
N VAL A 95 13.98 3.77 5.06
CA VAL A 95 12.81 3.49 5.92
C VAL A 95 12.10 4.80 6.22
N VAL A 96 10.80 4.84 5.93
CA VAL A 96 9.92 5.97 6.23
C VAL A 96 9.01 5.59 7.40
N PRO A 97 8.98 6.39 8.48
CA PRO A 97 8.12 6.11 9.63
C PRO A 97 6.64 6.32 9.27
N GLY A 98 5.74 5.57 9.94
CA GLY A 98 4.30 5.56 9.65
C GLY A 98 3.61 6.92 9.78
N ASN A 99 4.12 7.80 10.64
CA ASN A 99 3.62 9.17 10.78
C ASN A 99 3.86 10.03 9.53
N ALA A 100 4.99 9.86 8.84
CA ALA A 100 5.27 10.52 7.57
C ALA A 100 4.47 9.89 6.43
N LEU A 101 4.21 8.59 6.53
CA LEU A 101 3.48 7.81 5.53
C LEU A 101 2.04 8.28 5.34
N VAL A 102 1.35 8.67 6.42
CA VAL A 102 -0.05 9.14 6.36
C VAL A 102 -0.21 10.57 5.85
N VAL A 103 0.89 11.33 5.79
CA VAL A 103 0.91 12.72 5.33
C VAL A 103 1.12 12.81 3.81
N ASP A 104 1.75 11.81 3.20
CA ASP A 104 2.03 11.80 1.76
C ASP A 104 0.75 11.57 0.94
N PRO A 105 0.27 12.56 0.15
CA PRO A 105 -0.94 12.43 -0.66
C PRO A 105 -0.78 11.48 -1.86
N ARG A 106 0.46 11.09 -2.21
CA ARG A 106 0.74 10.22 -3.35
C ARG A 106 0.69 8.74 -2.98
N ARG A 107 0.60 8.42 -1.68
CA ARG A 107 0.64 7.05 -1.18
C ARG A 107 -0.74 6.64 -0.66
N PRO A 108 -1.19 5.41 -0.89
CA PRO A 108 -2.53 4.93 -0.49
C PRO A 108 -2.66 4.64 1.02
N PHE A 109 -1.85 5.30 1.87
CA PHE A 109 -1.78 5.02 3.31
C PHE A 109 -2.41 6.10 4.18
N ARG A 110 -2.95 7.19 3.61
CA ARG A 110 -3.62 8.24 4.39
C ARG A 110 -4.76 7.69 5.25
N LYS A 111 -5.46 6.68 4.74
CA LYS A 111 -6.55 5.99 5.45
C LYS A 111 -6.06 5.28 6.72
N LEU A 112 -4.76 4.97 6.83
CA LEU A 112 -4.19 4.42 8.06
C LEU A 112 -4.17 5.41 9.23
N ASN A 113 -4.33 6.71 8.96
CA ASN A 113 -4.47 7.72 10.01
C ASN A 113 -5.69 7.47 10.90
N ALA A 114 -6.73 6.81 10.37
CA ALA A 114 -7.91 6.43 11.13
C ALA A 114 -7.62 5.44 12.29
N PHE A 115 -6.55 4.64 12.19
CA PHE A 115 -6.11 3.74 13.28
C PHE A 115 -5.39 4.47 14.41
N GLY A 116 -5.09 5.76 14.24
CA GLY A 116 -4.54 6.64 15.26
C GLY A 116 -3.03 6.54 15.48
N ASN A 117 -2.51 7.50 16.26
CA ASN A 117 -1.07 7.67 16.49
C ASN A 117 -0.40 6.46 17.16
N ALA A 118 -1.14 5.66 17.95
CA ALA A 118 -0.59 4.47 18.60
C ALA A 118 -0.20 3.40 17.57
N PHE A 119 -1.01 3.20 16.54
CA PHE A 119 -0.71 2.26 15.44
C PHE A 119 0.47 2.76 14.60
N LEU A 120 0.49 4.07 14.28
CA LEU A 120 1.53 4.68 13.45
C LEU A 120 2.90 4.75 14.13
N ASN A 121 2.95 4.97 15.45
CA ASN A 121 4.20 5.03 16.20
C ASN A 121 4.72 3.65 16.61
N SER A 122 3.84 2.72 16.99
CA SER A 122 4.26 1.44 17.57
C SER A 122 4.35 0.32 16.53
N GLY A 123 3.79 0.50 15.33
CA GLY A 123 3.56 -0.64 14.45
C GLY A 123 3.46 -0.39 12.96
N ALA A 124 3.69 0.80 12.40
CA ALA A 124 3.62 0.99 10.95
C ALA A 124 4.90 1.64 10.41
N GLY A 125 5.59 0.95 9.50
CA GLY A 125 6.74 1.47 8.78
C GLY A 125 6.65 1.16 7.29
N LEU A 126 7.16 2.06 6.45
CA LEU A 126 7.34 1.82 5.03
C LEU A 126 8.83 1.61 4.76
N ALA A 127 9.20 0.42 4.31
CA ALA A 127 10.50 0.13 3.72
C ALA A 127 10.44 0.47 2.22
N LEU A 128 11.24 1.44 1.82
CA LEU A 128 11.49 1.76 0.42
C LEU A 128 12.68 0.94 -0.06
N ILE A 129 12.48 0.17 -1.11
CA ILE A 129 13.55 -0.47 -1.86
C ILE A 129 13.84 0.37 -3.11
N ALA A 130 15.11 0.60 -3.41
CA ALA A 130 15.48 1.28 -4.64
C ALA A 130 14.96 0.48 -5.83
N GLY A 131 14.05 1.07 -6.59
CA GLY A 131 13.48 0.46 -7.79
C GLY A 131 14.47 0.54 -8.94
N GLY A 132 15.46 -0.33 -8.96
CA GLY A 132 16.19 -0.65 -10.20
C GLY A 132 15.36 -1.62 -11.03
N GLY A 133 14.70 -1.11 -12.07
CA GLY A 133 14.10 -1.94 -13.12
C GLY A 133 12.66 -2.40 -12.83
N SER A 134 11.83 -2.21 -13.85
CA SER A 134 10.67 -3.06 -14.12
C SER A 134 10.95 -4.52 -13.77
N PHE A 135 9.97 -5.19 -13.16
CA PHE A 135 9.88 -6.65 -13.16
C PHE A 135 9.81 -7.09 -14.64
N GLU A 136 10.95 -7.28 -15.29
CA GLU A 136 11.00 -8.00 -16.56
C GLU A 136 10.83 -9.48 -16.21
N PRO A 137 9.72 -10.12 -16.61
CA PRO A 137 9.63 -11.57 -16.50
C PRO A 137 10.74 -12.13 -17.39
N GLY A 138 11.69 -12.83 -16.79
CA GLY A 138 12.75 -13.51 -17.51
C GLY A 138 12.15 -14.36 -18.62
N LEU A 139 12.48 -14.01 -19.86
CA LEU A 139 12.50 -14.96 -20.96
C LEU A 139 13.58 -15.99 -20.60
N GLU A 140 13.17 -17.12 -20.06
CA GLU A 140 14.00 -18.33 -20.08
C GLU A 140 13.97 -18.88 -21.52
N ASP A 141 15.16 -18.98 -22.12
CA ASP A 141 15.46 -19.69 -23.38
C ASP A 141 15.23 -21.21 -23.24
#